data_AF-A0A653CIJ9-F1
#
_entry.id   AF-A0A653CIJ9-F1
#
_cell.length_a   1.000
_cell.length_b   1.000
_cell.length_c   1.000
_cell.angle_alpha   90.00
_cell.angle_beta   90.00
_cell.angle_gamma   90.00
#
_symmetry.space_group_name_H-M   'P 1'
#
loop_
_entity.id
_entity.type
_entity.pdbx_description
1 polymer ?
#
loop_
_entity_poly.entity_id
_entity_poly.type
_entity_poly.pdbx_seq_one_letter_code
_entity_poly.pdbx_strand_id
1 'polypeptide(L)'
;MGDPNGIRQKRREQTLLAVGKRLADPKLGRDEGSPDHRRIQLPKEMAWKITMYGGYLLICQPDENKLLKFVERYVESASNMSLTEWRRLPHIVSHIHLPYLQAAQQIMELQEAYQIHKGLKQGYQNSLHDMKAIVKTWRNRLPVIADDLSHWNDIFTWRQHHYQVIVNHYESNRDSTTTNSMLGVHASAQSIIHFGKIARKHKLTSVCLDTLNKIYSISSVPIVDCFQKVRQQVKCYLQMASMNDENGLSEGLEVLSNTKMQYFQKEMTAEFYALKGMMYHLSSKYLV
;
A
#
# COMPACT_ATOMS: atom_id res chain seq x y z
N MET A 1 -6.00 24.32 7.67
CA MET A 1 -5.46 24.52 6.31
C MET A 1 -5.21 23.14 5.72
N GLY A 2 -5.84 22.80 4.60
CA GLY A 2 -5.82 21.44 4.04
C GLY A 2 -4.49 21.09 3.38
N ASP A 3 -4.01 19.86 3.59
CA ASP A 3 -2.78 19.31 3.03
C ASP A 3 -2.77 19.38 1.48
N PRO A 4 -1.89 20.19 0.86
CA PRO A 4 -1.78 20.31 -0.59
C PRO A 4 -1.38 19.00 -1.30
N ASN A 5 -0.68 18.09 -0.60
CA ASN A 5 -0.25 16.80 -1.14
C ASN A 5 -1.41 15.80 -1.15
N GLY A 6 -2.22 15.75 -0.10
CA GLY A 6 -3.47 15.00 -0.06
C GLY A 6 -4.47 15.41 -1.15
N ILE A 7 -4.52 16.70 -1.51
CA ILE A 7 -5.36 17.20 -2.61
C ILE A 7 -4.81 16.77 -3.98
N ARG A 8 -3.48 16.81 -4.19
CA ARG A 8 -2.85 16.32 -5.43
C ARG A 8 -3.00 14.81 -5.60
N GLN A 9 -2.88 14.05 -4.52
CA GLN A 9 -3.06 12.60 -4.51
C GLN A 9 -4.53 12.24 -4.76
N LYS A 10 -5.49 12.87 -4.07
CA LYS A 10 -6.92 12.72 -4.35
C LYS A 10 -7.27 13.13 -5.78
N ARG A 11 -6.68 14.19 -6.33
CA ARG A 11 -6.89 14.59 -7.74
C ARG A 11 -6.32 13.57 -8.70
N ARG A 12 -5.15 12.99 -8.43
CA ARG A 12 -4.55 11.95 -9.28
C ARG A 12 -5.35 10.65 -9.22
N GLU A 13 -5.78 10.23 -8.03
CA GLU A 13 -6.68 9.09 -7.82
C GLU A 13 -8.05 9.34 -8.45
N GLN A 14 -8.64 10.53 -8.31
CA GLN A 14 -9.90 10.90 -8.99
C GLN A 14 -9.74 10.99 -10.50
N THR A 15 -8.58 11.44 -11.01
CA THR A 15 -8.30 11.49 -12.45
C THR A 15 -8.11 10.08 -13.00
N LEU A 16 -7.36 9.22 -12.31
CA LEU A 16 -7.18 7.82 -12.67
C LEU A 16 -8.48 7.02 -12.51
N LEU A 17 -9.30 7.33 -11.51
CA LEU A 17 -10.65 6.78 -11.31
C LEU A 17 -11.61 7.27 -12.39
N ALA A 18 -11.55 8.54 -12.81
CA ALA A 18 -12.35 9.08 -13.89
C ALA A 18 -11.94 8.50 -15.25
N VAL A 19 -10.63 8.34 -15.49
CA VAL A 19 -10.08 7.70 -16.69
C VAL A 19 -10.45 6.21 -16.70
N GLY A 20 -10.30 5.51 -15.58
CA GLY A 20 -10.69 4.11 -15.44
C GLY A 20 -12.19 3.88 -15.57
N LYS A 21 -13.04 4.78 -15.03
CA LYS A 21 -14.50 4.76 -15.23
C LYS A 21 -14.89 4.97 -16.69
N ARG A 22 -14.23 5.88 -17.42
CA ARG A 22 -14.47 6.12 -18.85
C ARG A 22 -14.03 4.96 -19.73
N LEU A 23 -12.98 4.24 -19.34
CA LEU A 23 -12.42 3.12 -20.11
C LEU A 23 -13.09 1.78 -19.78
N ALA A 24 -13.67 1.63 -18.58
CA ALA A 24 -14.41 0.45 -18.16
C ALA A 24 -15.88 0.44 -18.64
N ASP A 25 -16.33 1.48 -19.36
CA ASP A 25 -17.68 1.57 -19.91
C ASP A 25 -17.69 1.14 -21.39
N PRO A 26 -18.18 -0.07 -21.73
CA PRO A 26 -18.18 -0.57 -23.11
C PRO A 26 -19.13 0.21 -24.04
N LYS A 27 -19.95 1.12 -23.49
CA LYS A 27 -20.92 1.92 -24.23
C LYS A 27 -20.37 3.27 -24.71
N LEU A 28 -19.31 3.81 -24.11
CA LEU A 28 -18.68 5.06 -24.59
C LEU A 28 -17.78 4.89 -25.82
N GLY A 29 -17.59 3.66 -26.29
CA GLY A 29 -16.94 3.38 -27.58
C GLY A 29 -17.88 3.41 -28.79
N ARG A 30 -19.16 3.77 -28.61
CA ARG A 30 -20.19 3.64 -29.65
C ARG A 30 -21.15 4.82 -29.82
N ASP A 31 -20.89 5.98 -29.22
CA ASP A 31 -21.58 7.22 -29.59
C ASP A 31 -20.68 8.07 -30.49
N GLU A 32 -20.80 7.82 -31.80
CA GLU A 32 -20.37 8.78 -32.82
C GLU A 32 -21.30 10.00 -32.77
N GLY A 33 -21.03 10.99 -31.92
CA GLY A 33 -21.90 12.18 -31.92
C GLY A 33 -21.71 13.28 -30.88
N SER A 34 -20.59 13.39 -30.14
CA SER A 34 -20.40 14.52 -29.20
C SER A 34 -19.07 15.25 -29.41
N PRO A 35 -19.03 16.60 -29.48
CA PRO A 35 -17.91 17.34 -30.06
C PRO A 35 -16.68 17.51 -29.15
N ASP A 36 -16.70 16.99 -27.92
CA ASP A 36 -15.67 17.31 -26.91
C ASP A 36 -14.69 16.15 -26.62
N HIS A 37 -14.44 15.31 -27.63
CA HIS A 37 -13.52 14.17 -27.54
C HIS A 37 -12.08 14.59 -27.81
N ARG A 38 -11.45 15.30 -26.87
CA ARG A 38 -9.99 15.15 -26.72
C ARG A 38 -9.73 13.73 -26.22
N ARG A 39 -9.63 12.77 -27.15
CA ARG A 39 -9.06 11.44 -26.89
C ARG A 39 -7.67 11.70 -26.32
N ILE A 40 -7.50 11.57 -25.01
CA ILE A 40 -6.17 11.56 -24.40
C ILE A 40 -5.49 10.33 -25.01
N GLN A 41 -4.63 10.56 -26.01
CA GLN A 41 -3.83 9.51 -26.64
C GLN A 41 -2.79 9.10 -25.60
N LEU A 42 -3.16 8.16 -24.73
CA LEU A 42 -2.24 7.59 -23.76
C LEU A 42 -1.21 6.73 -24.51
N PRO A 43 0.07 6.74 -24.09
CA PRO A 43 1.10 5.89 -24.71
C PRO A 43 0.64 4.44 -24.75
N LYS A 44 0.74 3.80 -25.93
CA LYS A 44 0.35 2.38 -26.11
C LYS A 44 1.09 1.46 -25.13
N GLU A 45 2.31 1.82 -24.75
CA GLU A 45 3.14 1.13 -23.77
C GLU A 45 2.53 1.08 -22.35
N MET A 46 1.56 1.94 -22.04
CA MET A 46 0.83 1.95 -20.76
C MET A 46 -0.55 1.26 -20.83
N ALA A 47 -0.90 0.66 -21.97
CA ALA A 47 -2.20 0.06 -22.14
C ALA A 47 -2.45 -1.11 -21.16
N TRP A 48 -1.42 -1.90 -20.83
CA TRP A 48 -1.51 -2.94 -19.78
C TRP A 48 -1.92 -2.35 -18.42
N LYS A 49 -1.43 -1.15 -18.08
CA LYS A 49 -1.67 -0.48 -16.80
C LYS A 49 -3.11 -0.02 -16.69
N ILE A 50 -3.66 0.52 -17.77
CA ILE A 50 -5.09 0.87 -17.89
C ILE A 50 -5.96 -0.37 -17.72
N THR A 51 -5.66 -1.45 -18.45
CA THR A 51 -6.41 -2.70 -18.38
C THR A 51 -6.40 -3.25 -16.95
N MET A 52 -5.23 -3.29 -16.32
CA MET A 52 -5.08 -3.72 -14.93
C MET A 52 -5.90 -2.85 -13.96
N TYR A 53 -5.85 -1.52 -14.09
CA TYR A 53 -6.68 -0.64 -13.26
C TYR A 53 -8.18 -0.82 -13.51
N GLY A 54 -8.60 -1.14 -14.74
CA GLY A 54 -9.97 -1.54 -15.04
C GLY A 54 -10.41 -2.76 -14.23
N GLY A 55 -9.53 -3.76 -14.11
CA GLY A 55 -9.77 -4.94 -13.26
C GLY A 55 -9.89 -4.58 -11.77
N TYR A 56 -9.00 -3.75 -11.24
CA TYR A 56 -9.08 -3.31 -9.84
C TYR A 56 -10.35 -2.52 -9.55
N LEU A 57 -10.75 -1.63 -10.46
CA LEU A 57 -12.00 -0.87 -10.32
C LEU A 57 -13.23 -1.77 -10.33
N LEU A 58 -13.23 -2.82 -11.16
CA LEU A 58 -14.32 -3.81 -11.16
C LEU A 58 -14.43 -4.55 -9.82
N ILE A 59 -13.30 -4.81 -9.15
CA ILE A 59 -13.29 -5.41 -7.80
C ILE A 59 -13.82 -4.41 -6.75
N CYS A 60 -13.27 -3.20 -6.73
CA CYS A 60 -13.52 -2.22 -5.68
C CYS A 60 -14.87 -1.49 -5.82
N GLN A 61 -15.42 -1.41 -7.03
CA GLN A 61 -16.72 -0.83 -7.34
C GLN A 61 -17.54 -1.85 -8.12
N PRO A 62 -18.04 -2.90 -7.45
CA PRO A 62 -18.86 -3.90 -8.10
C PRO A 62 -20.17 -3.26 -8.56
N ASP A 63 -20.30 -3.08 -9.87
CA ASP A 63 -21.57 -2.77 -10.53
C ASP A 63 -22.42 -4.05 -10.54
N GLU A 64 -23.68 -3.97 -10.13
CA GLU A 64 -24.60 -5.12 -10.14
C GLU A 64 -24.68 -5.77 -11.53
N ASN A 65 -24.46 -4.98 -12.59
CA ASN A 65 -24.47 -5.45 -13.97
C ASN A 65 -23.15 -6.11 -14.42
N LYS A 66 -22.04 -5.92 -13.69
CA LYS A 66 -20.71 -6.44 -14.08
C LYS A 66 -20.25 -7.52 -13.12
N LEU A 67 -20.30 -8.76 -13.62
CA LEU A 67 -19.91 -9.94 -12.87
C LEU A 67 -18.41 -9.93 -12.56
N LEU A 68 -18.05 -10.21 -11.30
CA LEU A 68 -16.65 -10.33 -10.84
C LEU A 68 -15.78 -11.25 -11.70
N LYS A 69 -16.38 -12.26 -12.35
CA LYS A 69 -15.68 -13.18 -13.26
C LYS A 69 -14.99 -12.46 -14.43
N PHE A 70 -15.42 -11.25 -14.79
CA PHE A 70 -14.75 -10.49 -15.85
C PHE A 70 -13.35 -10.02 -15.47
N VAL A 71 -12.98 -10.00 -14.18
CA VAL A 71 -11.62 -9.66 -13.73
C VAL A 71 -10.57 -10.60 -14.35
N GLU A 72 -10.88 -11.89 -14.52
CA GLU A 72 -9.98 -12.86 -15.14
C GLU A 72 -9.57 -12.43 -16.56
N ARG A 73 -10.49 -11.83 -17.32
CA ARG A 73 -10.20 -11.30 -18.65
C ARG A 73 -9.27 -10.08 -18.60
N TYR A 74 -9.43 -9.21 -17.59
CA TYR A 74 -8.52 -8.08 -17.38
C TYR A 74 -7.11 -8.55 -17.01
N VAL A 75 -7.00 -9.59 -16.17
CA VAL A 75 -5.70 -10.21 -15.81
C VAL A 75 -5.02 -10.79 -17.06
N GLU A 76 -5.74 -11.59 -17.84
CA GLU A 76 -5.22 -12.21 -19.06
C GLU A 76 -4.78 -11.15 -20.09
N SER A 77 -5.65 -10.15 -20.34
CA SER A 77 -5.35 -9.07 -21.28
C SER A 77 -4.15 -8.24 -20.84
N ALA A 78 -4.10 -7.81 -19.57
CA ALA A 78 -2.97 -7.04 -19.05
C ALA A 78 -1.65 -7.84 -19.11
N SER A 79 -1.70 -9.16 -18.83
CA SER A 79 -0.55 -10.07 -18.95
C SER A 79 -0.04 -10.17 -20.38
N ASN A 80 -0.94 -10.38 -21.35
CA ASN A 80 -0.56 -10.48 -22.76
C ASN A 80 0.03 -9.17 -23.28
N MET A 81 -0.52 -8.02 -22.87
CA MET A 81 -0.01 -6.70 -23.25
C MET A 81 1.38 -6.44 -22.66
N SER A 82 1.59 -6.72 -21.36
CA SER A 82 2.89 -6.51 -20.72
C SER A 82 3.97 -7.43 -21.27
N LEU A 83 3.64 -8.71 -21.54
CA LEU A 83 4.56 -9.66 -22.19
C LEU A 83 4.89 -9.29 -23.64
N THR A 84 3.93 -8.74 -24.37
CA THR A 84 4.17 -8.28 -25.75
C THR A 84 5.19 -7.15 -25.78
N GLU A 85 5.05 -6.16 -24.89
CA GLU A 85 6.03 -5.08 -24.79
C GLU A 85 7.39 -5.58 -24.27
N TRP A 86 7.42 -6.48 -23.27
CA TRP A 86 8.66 -7.11 -22.82
C TRP A 86 9.46 -7.73 -23.97
N ARG A 87 8.79 -8.48 -24.84
CA ARG A 87 9.42 -9.15 -25.99
C ARG A 87 9.96 -8.19 -27.05
N ARG A 88 9.53 -6.92 -27.05
CA ARG A 88 10.05 -5.89 -27.97
C ARG A 88 11.36 -5.26 -27.47
N LEU A 89 11.71 -5.46 -26.20
CA LEU A 89 12.92 -4.93 -25.61
C LEU A 89 14.15 -5.76 -26.01
N PRO A 90 15.37 -5.19 -25.91
CA PRO A 90 16.60 -5.95 -26.11
C PRO A 90 16.69 -7.15 -25.18
N HIS A 91 17.27 -8.27 -25.63
CA HIS A 91 17.43 -9.48 -24.82
C HIS A 91 18.26 -9.27 -23.52
N ILE A 92 19.07 -8.22 -23.47
CA ILE A 92 19.87 -7.88 -22.29
C ILE A 92 18.97 -7.16 -21.27
N VAL A 93 18.75 -7.80 -20.13
CA VAL A 93 17.95 -7.25 -19.03
C VAL A 93 18.62 -6.00 -18.47
N SER A 94 17.87 -4.91 -18.36
CA SER A 94 18.32 -3.59 -17.88
C SER A 94 17.15 -2.78 -17.35
N HIS A 95 17.37 -1.52 -16.94
CA HIS A 95 16.34 -0.66 -16.33
C HIS A 95 15.06 -0.50 -17.16
N ILE A 96 15.12 -0.61 -18.48
CA ILE A 96 13.93 -0.53 -19.36
C ILE A 96 12.94 -1.68 -19.12
N HIS A 97 13.39 -2.80 -18.54
CA HIS A 97 12.55 -3.95 -18.20
C HIS A 97 11.82 -3.78 -16.86
N LEU A 98 12.30 -2.89 -16.00
CA LEU A 98 11.79 -2.75 -14.63
C LEU A 98 10.27 -2.48 -14.55
N PRO A 99 9.68 -1.57 -15.37
CA PRO A 99 8.23 -1.33 -15.31
C PRO A 99 7.39 -2.57 -15.58
N TYR A 100 7.88 -3.51 -16.39
CA TYR A 100 7.18 -4.74 -16.73
C TYR A 100 7.35 -5.83 -15.67
N LEU A 101 8.48 -5.87 -14.96
CA LEU A 101 8.63 -6.70 -13.76
C LEU A 101 7.69 -6.22 -12.66
N GLN A 102 7.62 -4.89 -12.46
CA GLN A 102 6.66 -4.26 -11.55
C GLN A 102 5.21 -4.54 -11.98
N ALA A 103 4.92 -4.50 -13.29
CA ALA A 103 3.62 -4.87 -13.84
C ALA A 103 3.24 -6.32 -13.51
N ALA A 104 4.18 -7.26 -13.66
CA ALA A 104 3.93 -8.68 -13.38
C ALA A 104 3.49 -8.90 -11.93
N GLN A 105 4.13 -8.21 -10.97
CA GLN A 105 3.69 -8.24 -9.57
C GLN A 105 2.26 -7.67 -9.42
N GLN A 106 1.98 -6.50 -10.00
CA GLN A 106 0.67 -5.84 -9.85
C GLN A 106 -0.48 -6.62 -10.51
N ILE A 107 -0.22 -7.29 -11.64
CA ILE A 107 -1.19 -8.14 -12.33
C ILE A 107 -1.47 -9.41 -11.51
N MET A 108 -0.45 -10.00 -10.88
CA MET A 108 -0.69 -11.10 -9.95
C MET A 108 -1.50 -10.68 -8.73
N GLU A 109 -1.19 -9.51 -8.15
CA GLU A 109 -1.97 -9.01 -7.01
C GLU A 109 -3.43 -8.72 -7.39
N LEU A 110 -3.71 -8.34 -8.65
CA LEU A 110 -5.08 -8.21 -9.16
C LEU A 110 -5.81 -9.57 -9.19
N GLN A 111 -5.16 -10.61 -9.70
CA GLN A 111 -5.74 -11.96 -9.73
C GLN A 111 -5.99 -12.50 -8.32
N GLU A 112 -5.03 -12.33 -7.41
CA GLU A 112 -5.15 -12.75 -6.02
C GLU A 112 -6.24 -11.95 -5.29
N ALA A 113 -6.36 -10.63 -5.54
CA ALA A 113 -7.43 -9.81 -5.02
C ALA A 113 -8.81 -10.30 -5.48
N TYR A 114 -8.94 -10.70 -6.75
CA TYR A 114 -10.16 -11.33 -7.24
C TYR A 114 -10.51 -12.62 -6.47
N GLN A 115 -9.51 -13.48 -6.18
CA GLN A 115 -9.75 -14.69 -5.39
C GLN A 115 -10.21 -14.38 -3.96
N ILE A 116 -9.63 -13.37 -3.31
CA ILE A 116 -10.11 -12.90 -2.00
C ILE A 116 -11.59 -12.52 -2.08
N HIS A 117 -11.96 -11.66 -3.02
CA HIS A 117 -13.34 -11.15 -3.14
C HIS A 117 -14.35 -12.25 -3.51
N LYS A 118 -13.98 -13.15 -4.42
CA LYS A 118 -14.78 -14.32 -4.75
C LYS A 118 -14.97 -15.21 -3.53
N GLY A 119 -13.91 -15.46 -2.77
CA GLY A 119 -13.92 -16.27 -1.56
C GLY A 119 -14.79 -15.69 -0.45
N LEU A 120 -14.74 -14.37 -0.24
CA LEU A 120 -15.57 -13.66 0.75
C LEU A 120 -17.06 -13.70 0.39
N LYS A 121 -17.42 -13.67 -0.91
CA LYS A 121 -18.83 -13.79 -1.34
C LYS A 121 -19.39 -15.20 -1.21
N GLN A 122 -18.55 -16.22 -1.41
CA GLN A 122 -18.97 -17.61 -1.40
C GLN A 122 -19.02 -18.22 0.00
N GLY A 123 -18.22 -17.72 0.95
CA GLY A 123 -18.32 -18.06 2.38
C GLY A 123 -17.91 -19.49 2.78
N TYR A 124 -17.27 -20.27 1.91
CA TYR A 124 -16.81 -21.63 2.22
C TYR A 124 -15.56 -21.65 3.13
N GLN A 125 -15.38 -22.68 3.97
CA GLN A 125 -14.20 -22.78 4.85
C GLN A 125 -12.86 -22.75 4.10
N ASN A 126 -12.78 -23.37 2.92
CA ASN A 126 -11.57 -23.34 2.09
C ASN A 126 -11.21 -21.90 1.66
N SER A 127 -12.21 -21.04 1.41
CA SER A 127 -11.95 -19.67 0.96
C SER A 127 -11.30 -18.78 2.03
N LEU A 128 -11.54 -19.09 3.31
CA LEU A 128 -10.86 -18.42 4.42
C LEU A 128 -9.36 -18.75 4.45
N HIS A 129 -9.01 -20.02 4.24
CA HIS A 129 -7.61 -20.46 4.23
C HIS A 129 -6.85 -19.86 3.05
N ASP A 130 -7.46 -19.84 1.87
CA ASP A 130 -6.87 -19.23 0.67
C ASP A 130 -6.64 -17.72 0.86
N MET A 131 -7.63 -17.00 1.42
CA MET A 131 -7.48 -15.58 1.74
C MET A 131 -6.32 -15.34 2.72
N LYS A 132 -6.23 -16.12 3.80
CA LYS A 132 -5.12 -16.03 4.77
C LYS A 132 -3.77 -16.29 4.11
N ALA A 133 -3.70 -17.27 3.20
CA ALA A 133 -2.49 -17.58 2.45
C ALA A 133 -2.08 -16.40 1.54
N ILE A 134 -3.02 -15.79 0.83
CA ILE A 134 -2.76 -14.62 -0.02
C ILE A 134 -2.26 -13.43 0.81
N VAL A 135 -2.92 -13.10 1.93
CA VAL A 135 -2.47 -12.00 2.81
C VAL A 135 -1.06 -12.26 3.34
N LYS A 136 -0.73 -13.52 3.69
CA LYS A 136 0.62 -13.91 4.09
C LYS A 136 1.62 -13.73 2.94
N THR A 137 1.25 -14.13 1.72
CA THR A 137 2.08 -13.93 0.53
C THR A 137 2.35 -12.46 0.27
N TRP A 138 1.34 -11.59 0.33
CA TRP A 138 1.51 -10.15 0.15
C TRP A 138 2.48 -9.56 1.17
N ARG A 139 2.41 -9.97 2.43
CA ARG A 139 3.35 -9.52 3.47
C ARG A 139 4.81 -9.90 3.18
N ASN A 140 5.03 -11.04 2.51
CA ASN A 140 6.37 -11.55 2.21
C ASN A 140 6.88 -11.15 0.82
N ARG A 141 5.99 -10.79 -0.11
CA ARG A 141 6.30 -10.31 -1.45
C ARG A 141 6.22 -8.79 -1.49
N LEU A 142 7.29 -8.14 -1.03
CA LEU A 142 7.44 -6.68 -1.05
C LEU A 142 8.27 -6.24 -2.26
N PRO A 143 8.08 -5.02 -2.76
CA PRO A 143 9.01 -4.42 -3.71
C PRO A 143 10.44 -4.38 -3.17
N VAL A 144 11.40 -4.16 -4.06
CA VAL A 144 12.81 -4.03 -3.67
C VAL A 144 13.05 -2.64 -3.10
N ILE A 145 13.98 -2.51 -2.16
CA ILE A 145 14.32 -1.21 -1.55
C ILE A 145 14.77 -0.19 -2.60
N ALA A 146 15.34 -0.64 -3.72
CA ALA A 146 15.77 0.20 -4.83
C ALA A 146 14.61 0.66 -5.75
N ASP A 147 13.41 0.08 -5.64
CA ASP A 147 12.25 0.53 -6.40
C ASP A 147 11.81 1.93 -5.95
N ASP A 148 11.30 2.70 -6.90
CA ASP A 148 10.76 4.03 -6.65
C ASP A 148 9.61 4.00 -5.62
N LEU A 149 9.53 5.04 -4.79
CA LEU A 149 8.42 5.17 -3.83
C LEU A 149 7.04 5.20 -4.49
N SER A 150 6.94 5.60 -5.76
CA SER A 150 5.68 5.51 -6.50
C SER A 150 5.22 4.06 -6.70
N HIS A 151 6.14 3.13 -6.97
CA HIS A 151 5.80 1.72 -7.10
C HIS A 151 5.41 1.11 -5.75
N TRP A 152 6.17 1.42 -4.69
CA TRP A 152 5.80 1.07 -3.31
C TRP A 152 4.39 1.58 -2.96
N ASN A 153 4.09 2.83 -3.31
CA ASN A 153 2.80 3.44 -3.02
C ASN A 153 1.67 2.76 -3.79
N ASP A 154 1.86 2.46 -5.09
CA ASP A 154 0.88 1.76 -5.91
C ASP A 154 0.51 0.41 -5.28
N ILE A 155 1.49 -0.42 -4.91
CA ILE A 155 1.26 -1.74 -4.28
C ILE A 155 0.50 -1.58 -2.96
N PHE A 156 0.94 -0.66 -2.09
CA PHE A 156 0.37 -0.57 -0.75
C PHE A 156 -1.03 0.07 -0.75
N THR A 157 -1.30 0.99 -1.69
CA THR A 157 -2.62 1.59 -1.86
C THR A 157 -3.66 0.55 -2.26
N TRP A 158 -3.35 -0.30 -3.26
CA TRP A 158 -4.26 -1.36 -3.67
C TRP A 158 -4.48 -2.40 -2.57
N ARG A 159 -3.41 -2.82 -1.88
CA ARG A 159 -3.54 -3.70 -0.71
C ARG A 159 -4.42 -3.12 0.38
N GLN A 160 -4.30 -1.82 0.67
CA GLN A 160 -5.12 -1.16 1.67
C GLN A 160 -6.61 -1.24 1.34
N HIS A 161 -6.99 -1.04 0.07
CA HIS A 161 -8.38 -1.21 -0.36
C HIS A 161 -8.88 -2.63 -0.08
N HIS A 162 -8.09 -3.65 -0.38
CA HIS A 162 -8.49 -5.04 -0.17
C HIS A 162 -8.50 -5.45 1.31
N TYR A 163 -7.56 -4.96 2.12
CA TYR A 163 -7.58 -5.17 3.57
C TYR A 163 -8.81 -4.56 4.22
N GLN A 164 -9.23 -3.36 3.80
CA GLN A 164 -10.44 -2.75 4.34
C GLN A 164 -11.69 -3.58 4.03
N VAL A 165 -11.76 -4.19 2.84
CA VAL A 165 -12.85 -5.10 2.49
C VAL A 165 -12.89 -6.32 3.41
N ILE A 166 -11.72 -6.91 3.72
CA ILE A 166 -11.62 -8.04 4.65
C ILE A 166 -12.11 -7.63 6.05
N VAL A 167 -11.64 -6.48 6.55
CA VAL A 167 -12.06 -5.95 7.86
C VAL A 167 -13.57 -5.75 7.91
N ASN A 168 -14.13 -5.01 6.95
CA ASN A 168 -15.55 -4.69 6.91
C ASN A 168 -16.44 -5.95 6.81
N HIS A 169 -16.01 -6.95 6.03
CA HIS A 169 -16.76 -8.20 5.87
C HIS A 169 -16.89 -8.96 7.20
N TYR A 170 -15.79 -9.14 7.93
CA TYR A 170 -15.81 -9.89 9.20
C TYR A 170 -16.35 -9.06 10.37
N GLU A 171 -16.22 -7.74 10.37
CA GLU A 171 -16.86 -6.89 11.38
C GLU A 171 -18.38 -6.86 11.25
N SER A 172 -18.91 -7.03 10.04
CA SER A 172 -20.36 -7.11 9.80
C SER A 172 -20.95 -8.47 10.22
N ASN A 173 -20.17 -9.55 10.14
CA ASN A 173 -20.59 -10.93 10.40
C ASN A 173 -20.24 -11.40 11.84
N ARG A 174 -20.66 -10.61 12.86
CA ARG A 174 -20.18 -10.59 14.26
C ARG A 174 -20.14 -11.89 15.10
N ASP A 175 -20.51 -13.05 14.60
CA ASP A 175 -20.79 -14.21 15.47
C ASP A 175 -19.59 -15.03 15.97
N SER A 176 -18.37 -14.87 15.42
CA SER A 176 -17.17 -15.55 15.99
C SER A 176 -15.82 -15.13 15.35
N THR A 177 -15.82 -14.14 14.45
CA THR A 177 -14.72 -13.96 13.48
C THR A 177 -13.78 -12.79 13.76
N THR A 178 -13.74 -12.28 15.01
CA THR A 178 -12.87 -11.16 15.44
C THR A 178 -11.40 -11.38 15.05
N THR A 179 -10.92 -12.62 15.07
CA THR A 179 -9.54 -12.96 14.66
C THR A 179 -9.29 -12.72 13.16
N ASN A 180 -10.31 -12.88 12.32
CA ASN A 180 -10.20 -12.72 10.86
C ASN A 180 -10.25 -11.25 10.43
N SER A 181 -11.09 -10.41 11.06
CA SER A 181 -11.01 -8.96 10.83
C SER A 181 -9.65 -8.41 11.27
N MET A 182 -9.11 -8.93 12.38
CA MET A 182 -7.82 -8.51 12.91
C MET A 182 -6.63 -8.84 12.01
N LEU A 183 -6.74 -9.85 11.15
CA LEU A 183 -5.75 -10.09 10.10
C LEU A 183 -5.63 -8.89 9.15
N GLY A 184 -6.76 -8.34 8.68
CA GLY A 184 -6.79 -7.19 7.76
C GLY A 184 -6.29 -5.91 8.44
N VAL A 185 -6.62 -5.72 9.72
CA VAL A 185 -6.12 -4.61 10.55
C VAL A 185 -4.60 -4.68 10.68
N HIS A 186 -4.06 -5.83 11.11
CA HIS A 186 -2.61 -6.05 11.20
C HIS A 186 -1.90 -5.83 9.86
N ALA A 187 -2.46 -6.36 8.76
CA ALA A 187 -1.87 -6.21 7.44
C ALA A 187 -1.85 -4.74 6.97
N SER A 188 -2.88 -3.97 7.29
CA SER A 188 -2.95 -2.53 7.03
C SER A 188 -1.88 -1.77 7.82
N ALA A 189 -1.80 -2.00 9.13
CA ALA A 189 -0.82 -1.35 10.00
C ALA A 189 0.62 -1.68 9.56
N GLN A 190 0.91 -2.95 9.26
CA GLN A 190 2.22 -3.38 8.76
C GLN A 190 2.58 -2.73 7.42
N SER A 191 1.62 -2.50 6.53
CA SER A 191 1.87 -1.80 5.26
C SER A 191 2.24 -0.33 5.50
N ILE A 192 1.53 0.36 6.38
CA ILE A 192 1.88 1.74 6.78
C ILE A 192 3.30 1.80 7.36
N ILE A 193 3.63 0.89 8.28
CA ILE A 193 4.92 0.85 8.97
C ILE A 193 6.06 0.53 7.98
N HIS A 194 5.84 -0.42 7.06
CA HIS A 194 6.83 -0.75 6.03
C HIS A 194 7.05 0.41 5.06
N PHE A 195 6.00 1.11 4.65
CA PHE A 195 6.16 2.26 3.75
C PHE A 195 6.95 3.37 4.43
N GLY A 196 6.64 3.69 5.70
CA GLY A 196 7.43 4.63 6.49
C GLY A 196 8.91 4.22 6.59
N LYS A 197 9.18 2.94 6.86
CA LYS A 197 10.54 2.39 6.88
C LYS A 197 11.27 2.59 5.54
N ILE A 198 10.61 2.39 4.40
CA ILE A 198 11.24 2.58 3.07
C ILE A 198 11.44 4.05 2.76
N ALA A 199 10.46 4.91 3.02
CA ALA A 199 10.60 6.36 2.87
C ALA A 199 11.81 6.89 3.68
N ARG A 200 11.98 6.41 4.91
CA ARG A 200 13.16 6.70 5.74
C ARG A 200 14.46 6.21 5.08
N LYS A 201 14.49 4.99 4.54
CA LYS A 201 15.67 4.46 3.83
C LYS A 201 16.00 5.24 2.55
N HIS A 202 15.01 5.84 1.92
CA HIS A 202 15.15 6.77 0.79
C HIS A 202 15.52 8.20 1.24
N LYS A 203 15.80 8.41 2.54
CA LYS A 203 16.13 9.70 3.16
C LYS A 203 15.00 10.75 3.08
N LEU A 204 13.76 10.30 2.92
CA LEU A 204 12.56 11.13 2.91
C LEU A 204 11.88 11.06 4.28
N THR A 205 12.46 11.79 5.24
CA THR A 205 12.05 11.76 6.66
C THR A 205 10.65 12.33 6.89
N SER A 206 10.28 13.41 6.21
CA SER A 206 8.92 13.97 6.26
C SER A 206 7.87 12.95 5.81
N VAL A 207 8.08 12.33 4.64
CA VAL A 207 7.18 11.29 4.09
C VAL A 207 7.08 10.08 5.03
N CYS A 208 8.18 9.71 5.69
CA CYS A 208 8.18 8.67 6.70
C CYS A 208 7.25 9.02 7.87
N LEU A 209 7.43 10.17 8.50
CA LEU A 209 6.62 10.61 9.65
C LEU A 209 5.15 10.77 9.27
N ASP A 210 4.86 11.41 8.14
CA ASP A 210 3.50 11.59 7.62
C ASP A 210 2.82 10.25 7.38
N THR A 211 3.54 9.27 6.82
CA THR A 211 2.98 7.94 6.61
C THR A 211 2.74 7.22 7.92
N LEU A 212 3.69 7.23 8.86
CA LEU A 212 3.51 6.57 10.16
C LEU A 212 2.31 7.14 10.95
N ASN A 213 1.98 8.42 10.77
CA ASN A 213 0.81 9.05 11.38
C ASN A 213 -0.52 8.54 10.79
N LYS A 214 -0.52 7.98 9.57
CA LYS A 214 -1.72 7.32 9.01
C LYS A 214 -2.18 6.13 9.83
N ILE A 215 -1.33 5.55 10.70
CA ILE A 215 -1.74 4.44 11.57
C ILE A 215 -2.93 4.81 12.47
N TYR A 216 -3.08 6.10 12.80
CA TYR A 216 -4.18 6.61 13.62
C TYR A 216 -5.53 6.60 12.89
N SER A 217 -5.56 6.35 11.57
CA SER A 217 -6.82 6.14 10.85
C SER A 217 -7.40 4.74 11.06
N ILE A 218 -6.67 3.84 11.71
CA ILE A 218 -7.11 2.49 12.04
C ILE A 218 -7.72 2.52 13.46
N SER A 219 -8.96 2.07 13.59
CA SER A 219 -9.77 2.19 14.82
C SER A 219 -9.17 1.46 16.04
N SER A 220 -8.62 0.27 15.83
CA SER A 220 -8.03 -0.57 16.88
C SER A 220 -6.73 -1.19 16.41
N VAL A 221 -5.60 -0.53 16.70
CA VAL A 221 -4.28 -1.00 16.29
C VAL A 221 -3.70 -1.94 17.34
N PRO A 222 -3.27 -3.16 16.97
CA PRO A 222 -2.65 -4.09 17.90
C PRO A 222 -1.34 -3.55 18.49
N ILE A 223 -1.06 -3.90 19.74
CA ILE A 223 0.10 -3.39 20.49
C ILE A 223 1.44 -3.66 19.79
N VAL A 224 1.56 -4.80 19.12
CA VAL A 224 2.76 -5.18 18.36
C VAL A 224 3.02 -4.20 17.22
N ASP A 225 1.97 -3.70 16.55
CA ASP A 225 2.10 -2.75 15.45
C ASP A 225 2.34 -1.33 15.98
N CYS A 226 1.71 -0.96 17.11
CA CYS A 226 2.04 0.28 17.82
C CYS A 226 3.54 0.34 18.17
N PHE A 227 4.09 -0.77 18.66
CA PHE A 227 5.52 -0.89 18.95
C PHE A 227 6.36 -0.63 17.70
N GLN A 228 6.06 -1.34 16.60
CA GLN A 228 6.82 -1.18 15.35
C GLN A 228 6.69 0.24 14.77
N LYS A 229 5.53 0.90 14.93
CA LYS A 229 5.35 2.30 14.55
C LYS A 229 6.26 3.23 15.36
N VAL A 230 6.21 3.16 16.69
CA VAL A 230 7.07 3.99 17.56
C VAL A 230 8.54 3.73 17.25
N ARG A 231 8.92 2.47 17.07
CA ARG A 231 10.26 2.07 16.67
C ARG A 231 10.70 2.72 15.35
N GLN A 232 9.87 2.73 14.32
CA GLN A 232 10.22 3.40 13.05
C GLN A 232 10.26 4.92 13.20
N GLN A 233 9.36 5.51 13.99
CA GLN A 233 9.34 6.95 14.25
C GLN A 233 10.64 7.40 14.93
N VAL A 234 11.05 6.71 16.00
CA VAL A 234 12.32 6.97 16.70
C VAL A 234 13.53 6.77 15.79
N LYS A 235 13.52 5.74 14.93
CA LYS A 235 14.60 5.55 13.93
C LYS A 235 14.64 6.67 12.89
N CYS A 236 13.50 7.27 12.56
CA CYS A 236 13.44 8.43 11.67
C CYS A 236 14.09 9.66 12.32
N TYR A 237 13.76 9.92 13.58
CA TYR A 237 14.35 11.01 14.36
C TYR A 237 15.84 10.85 14.59
N LEU A 238 16.31 9.65 14.90
CA LEU A 238 17.74 9.32 14.96
C LEU A 238 18.46 9.63 13.63
N GLN A 239 17.82 9.33 12.50
CA GLN A 239 18.38 9.63 11.18
C GLN A 239 18.41 11.14 10.91
N MET A 240 17.37 11.88 11.30
CA MET A 240 17.35 13.35 11.21
C MET A 240 18.51 13.95 12.03
N ALA A 241 18.69 13.50 13.27
CA ALA A 241 19.80 13.94 14.12
C ALA A 241 21.18 13.62 13.52
N SER A 242 21.32 12.51 12.78
CA SER A 242 22.57 12.19 12.07
C SER A 242 22.81 13.02 10.80
N MET A 243 21.76 13.70 10.30
CA MET A 243 21.80 14.58 9.14
C MET A 243 21.86 16.07 9.53
N ASN A 244 22.33 16.38 10.75
CA ASN A 244 22.45 17.73 11.34
C ASN A 244 21.13 18.45 11.62
N ASP A 245 20.03 17.71 11.84
CA ASP A 245 18.80 18.28 12.38
C ASP A 245 18.76 18.09 13.90
N GLU A 246 19.18 19.12 14.64
CA GLU A 246 19.26 19.12 16.10
C GLU A 246 17.91 18.86 16.79
N ASN A 247 16.80 19.24 16.14
CA ASN A 247 15.45 19.03 16.69
C ASN A 247 15.04 17.56 16.70
N GLY A 248 15.57 16.76 15.78
CA GLY A 248 15.23 15.34 15.65
C GLY A 248 15.48 14.57 16.94
N LEU A 249 16.52 14.93 17.69
CA LEU A 249 16.85 14.23 18.94
C LEU A 249 15.86 14.53 20.06
N SER A 250 15.48 15.80 20.21
CA SER A 250 14.50 16.25 21.20
C SER A 250 13.14 15.60 20.93
N GLU A 251 12.67 15.64 19.68
CA GLU A 251 11.40 15.01 19.28
C GLU A 251 11.40 13.49 19.49
N GLY A 252 12.52 12.82 19.17
CA GLY A 252 12.67 11.38 19.40
C GLY A 252 12.57 11.01 20.89
N LEU A 253 13.21 11.79 21.76
CA LEU A 253 13.15 11.60 23.22
C LEU A 253 11.75 11.87 23.77
N GLU A 254 11.05 12.88 23.24
CA GLU A 254 9.67 13.19 23.62
C GLU A 254 8.74 12.02 23.26
N VAL A 255 8.83 11.48 22.04
CA VAL A 255 8.03 10.32 21.61
C VAL A 255 8.24 9.12 22.52
N LEU A 256 9.49 8.81 22.90
CA LEU A 256 9.76 7.72 23.83
C LEU A 256 9.23 7.99 25.23
N SER A 257 9.28 9.24 25.70
CA SER A 257 8.83 9.62 27.04
C SER A 257 7.30 9.59 27.15
N ASN A 258 6.60 9.95 26.07
CA ASN A 258 5.14 9.89 25.99
C ASN A 258 4.58 8.49 25.67
N THR A 259 5.45 7.54 25.32
CA THR A 259 5.04 6.15 25.06
C THR A 259 4.78 5.42 26.38
N LYS A 260 3.54 4.97 26.60
CA LYS A 260 3.14 4.22 27.79
C LYS A 260 3.72 2.79 27.78
N MET A 261 4.97 2.64 28.22
CA MET A 261 5.76 1.39 28.14
C MET A 261 5.12 0.20 28.86
N GLN A 262 4.27 0.45 29.87
CA GLN A 262 3.57 -0.58 30.66
C GLN A 262 2.67 -1.52 29.83
N TYR A 263 2.24 -1.09 28.63
CA TYR A 263 1.40 -1.92 27.76
C TYR A 263 2.20 -2.87 26.85
N PHE A 264 3.52 -2.71 26.80
CA PHE A 264 4.38 -3.49 25.91
C PHE A 264 5.06 -4.66 26.63
N GLN A 265 5.39 -5.71 25.86
CA GLN A 265 6.15 -6.85 26.36
C GLN A 265 7.56 -6.42 26.81
N LYS A 266 8.18 -7.20 27.70
CA LYS A 266 9.47 -6.87 28.31
C LYS A 266 10.57 -6.64 27.26
N GLU A 267 10.56 -7.44 26.20
CA GLU A 267 11.51 -7.37 25.08
C GLU A 267 11.36 -6.06 24.29
N MET A 268 10.12 -5.61 24.06
CA MET A 268 9.81 -4.35 23.37
C MET A 268 10.25 -3.15 24.20
N THR A 269 9.95 -3.19 25.50
CA THR A 269 10.34 -2.15 26.45
C THR A 269 11.86 -2.05 26.58
N ALA A 270 12.58 -3.18 26.60
CA ALA A 270 14.04 -3.20 26.57
C ALA A 270 14.61 -2.52 25.31
N GLU A 271 14.02 -2.76 24.13
CA GLU A 271 14.43 -2.07 22.90
C GLU A 271 14.19 -0.56 22.98
N PHE A 272 13.09 -0.10 23.58
CA PHE A 272 12.86 1.32 23.80
C PHE A 272 13.91 1.96 24.72
N TYR A 273 14.29 1.29 25.81
CA TYR A 273 15.36 1.80 26.67
C TYR A 273 16.71 1.86 25.94
N ALA A 274 17.03 0.87 25.11
CA ALA A 274 18.23 0.90 24.28
C ALA A 274 18.22 2.08 23.29
N LEU A 275 17.09 2.35 22.63
CA LEU A 275 16.94 3.50 21.73
C LEU A 275 17.03 4.84 22.48
N LYS A 276 16.47 4.93 23.69
CA LYS A 276 16.57 6.11 24.55
C LYS A 276 18.02 6.38 24.94
N GLY A 277 18.76 5.35 25.35
CA GLY A 277 20.18 5.44 25.68
C GLY A 277 21.04 5.89 24.48
N MET A 278 20.76 5.35 23.29
CA MET A 278 21.42 5.78 22.05
C MET A 278 21.18 7.27 21.76
N MET A 279 19.97 7.77 21.97
CA MET A 279 19.67 9.19 21.78
C MET A 279 20.40 10.08 22.79
N TYR A 280 20.44 9.73 24.08
CA TYR A 280 21.21 10.50 25.05
C TYR A 280 22.72 10.53 24.76
N HIS A 281 23.28 9.40 24.31
CA HIS A 281 24.70 9.33 23.91
C HIS A 281 25.02 10.22 22.71
N LEU A 282 24.09 10.38 21.78
CA LEU A 282 24.26 11.32 20.67
C LEU A 282 24.13 12.76 21.16
N SER A 283 23.20 13.05 22.08
CA SER A 283 23.01 14.39 22.66
C SER A 283 24.26 14.91 23.36
N SER A 284 24.92 14.05 24.15
CA SER A 284 26.13 14.43 24.87
C SER A 284 27.33 14.75 23.98
N LYS A 285 27.32 14.28 22.72
CA LYS A 285 28.35 14.64 21.72
C LYS A 285 28.13 16.00 21.06
N TYR A 286 26.92 16.55 21.10
CA TYR A 286 26.59 17.88 20.55
C TYR A 286 26.69 19.00 21.61
N LEU A 287 26.91 18.66 22.88
CA LEU A 287 27.07 19.59 24.00
C LEU A 287 28.55 19.85 24.38
N VAL A 288 29.49 19.44 23.52
CA VAL A 288 30.94 19.73 23.62
C VAL A 288 31.37 20.45 22.35
#